data_AF-A0A843J440-F1
#
_entry.id   AF-A0A843J440-F1
#
_cell.length_a   1.000
_cell.length_b   1.000
_cell.length_c   1.000
_cell.angle_alpha   90.00
_cell.angle_beta   90.00
_cell.angle_gamma   90.00
#
_symmetry.space_group_name_H-M   'P 1'
#
loop_
_entity.id
_entity.type
_entity.pdbx_description
1 polymer ?
#
loop_
_entity_poly.entity_id
_entity_poly.type
_entity_poly.pdbx_seq_one_letter_code
_entity_poly.pdbx_strand_id
1 'polypeptide(L)'
;TDDVTATDINYNALELAEKNFKINNIDTIKLEFGDLFEPVKDKKFDVILFNTPYLPTDSDDIINDDLNYAFDGGLDGRNVIDRFINQVSNHLNDKGIVQMIQSSLSDNEKTLNMFDRNGFIAEIAESEKFFFEEIVLINAYKI
;
A
#
# COMPACT_ATOMS: atom_id res chain seq x y z
N THR A 1 -8.09 -14.67 -16.72
CA THR A 1 -6.79 -14.84 -16.04
C THR A 1 -6.25 -13.45 -15.87
N ASP A 2 -6.44 -12.90 -14.69
CA ASP A 2 -6.04 -11.53 -14.39
C ASP A 2 -4.52 -11.53 -14.19
N ASP A 3 -3.80 -10.60 -14.81
CA ASP A 3 -2.34 -10.47 -14.70
C ASP A 3 -2.01 -9.82 -13.35
N VAL A 4 -1.60 -10.63 -12.36
CA VAL A 4 -1.33 -10.16 -11.00
C VAL A 4 0.17 -10.03 -10.79
N THR A 5 0.59 -8.86 -10.31
CA THR A 5 1.96 -8.60 -9.85
C THR A 5 1.89 -8.15 -8.39
N ALA A 6 2.78 -8.68 -7.54
CA ALA A 6 2.98 -8.21 -6.18
C ALA A 6 4.43 -7.75 -6.01
N THR A 7 4.61 -6.64 -5.29
CA THR A 7 5.90 -6.02 -5.03
C THR A 7 6.12 -5.91 -3.53
N ASP A 8 7.36 -6.08 -3.09
CA ASP A 8 7.77 -5.79 -1.72
C ASP A 8 9.24 -5.36 -1.69
N ILE A 9 9.58 -4.46 -0.78
CA ILE A 9 10.97 -4.02 -0.53
C ILE A 9 11.70 -5.04 0.37
N ASN A 10 10.97 -5.91 1.06
CA ASN A 10 11.51 -6.99 1.86
C ASN A 10 11.58 -8.29 1.04
N TYR A 11 12.79 -8.72 0.70
CA TYR A 11 13.01 -9.95 -0.07
C TYR A 11 12.48 -11.20 0.66
N ASN A 12 12.57 -11.24 1.99
CA ASN A 12 12.04 -12.36 2.79
C ASN A 12 10.50 -12.43 2.72
N ALA A 13 9.83 -11.28 2.61
CA ALA A 13 8.38 -11.22 2.41
C ALA A 13 7.98 -11.82 1.06
N LEU A 14 8.74 -11.55 0.00
CA LEU A 14 8.52 -12.16 -1.32
C LEU A 14 8.72 -13.68 -1.30
N GLU A 15 9.78 -14.18 -0.64
CA GLU A 15 9.97 -15.63 -0.49
C GLU A 15 8.82 -16.30 0.27
N LEU A 16 8.30 -15.63 1.31
CA LEU A 16 7.16 -16.13 2.07
C LEU A 16 5.87 -16.10 1.24
N ALA A 17 5.65 -15.03 0.46
CA ALA A 17 4.54 -14.93 -0.46
C ALA A 17 4.58 -16.04 -1.51
N GLU A 18 5.75 -16.33 -2.09
CA GLU A 18 5.92 -17.42 -3.05
C GLU A 18 5.54 -18.78 -2.45
N LYS A 19 5.96 -19.06 -1.20
CA LYS A 19 5.57 -20.28 -0.47
C LYS A 19 4.07 -20.34 -0.23
N ASN A 20 3.47 -19.23 0.19
CA ASN A 20 2.03 -19.13 0.41
C ASN A 20 1.23 -19.40 -0.88
N PHE A 21 1.65 -18.83 -2.01
CA PHE A 21 1.01 -19.09 -3.30
C PHE A 21 1.14 -20.55 -3.73
N LYS A 22 2.32 -21.15 -3.58
CA LYS A 22 2.54 -22.59 -3.85
C LYS A 22 1.62 -23.49 -3.02
N ILE A 23 1.47 -23.24 -1.72
CA ILE A 23 0.57 -24.01 -0.83
C ILE A 23 -0.89 -23.88 -1.26
N ASN A 24 -1.29 -22.73 -1.82
CA ASN A 24 -2.64 -22.48 -2.31
C ASN A 24 -2.84 -22.84 -3.78
N ASN A 25 -1.86 -23.47 -4.45
CA ASN A 25 -1.89 -23.81 -5.88
C ASN A 25 -2.13 -22.60 -6.80
N ILE A 26 -1.49 -21.47 -6.49
CA ILE A 26 -1.48 -20.25 -7.30
C ILE A 26 -0.08 -20.11 -7.90
N ASP A 27 0.03 -20.15 -9.23
CA ASP A 27 1.29 -20.07 -9.97
C ASP A 27 1.33 -18.91 -10.97
N THR A 28 0.29 -18.07 -10.99
CA THR A 28 0.12 -16.99 -11.97
C THR A 28 0.58 -15.61 -11.48
N ILE A 29 1.01 -15.47 -10.22
CA ILE A 29 1.41 -14.19 -9.62
C ILE A 29 2.88 -13.92 -9.90
N LYS A 30 3.18 -12.75 -10.47
CA LYS A 30 4.56 -12.25 -10.64
C LYS A 30 5.00 -11.57 -9.34
N LEU A 31 6.14 -11.98 -8.79
CA LEU A 31 6.76 -11.35 -7.63
C LEU A 31 7.94 -10.50 -8.08
N GLU A 32 7.98 -9.24 -7.70
CA GLU A 32 9.01 -8.29 -8.11
C GLU A 32 9.58 -7.56 -6.88
N PHE A 33 10.90 -7.51 -6.74
CA PHE A 33 11.56 -6.88 -5.60
C PHE A 33 11.87 -5.40 -5.88
N GLY A 34 11.51 -4.52 -4.94
CA GLY A 34 11.94 -3.12 -4.93
C GLY A 34 10.98 -2.18 -4.20
N ASP A 35 11.29 -0.88 -4.24
CA ASP A 35 10.56 0.14 -3.51
C ASP A 35 9.34 0.62 -4.32
N LEU A 36 8.13 0.46 -3.75
CA LEU A 36 6.87 0.92 -4.33
C LEU A 36 6.74 0.54 -5.82
N PHE A 37 6.74 1.52 -6.71
CA PHE A 37 6.51 1.34 -8.14
C PHE A 37 7.77 1.11 -8.95
N GLU A 38 8.98 1.16 -8.36
CA GLU A 38 10.24 0.95 -9.08
C GLU A 38 10.27 -0.35 -9.92
N PRO A 39 9.80 -1.51 -9.42
CA PRO A 39 9.83 -2.77 -10.18
C PRO A 39 8.80 -2.81 -11.32
N VAL A 40 7.83 -1.90 -11.29
CA VAL A 40 6.67 -1.86 -12.19
C VAL A 40 6.54 -0.51 -12.90
N LYS A 41 7.65 0.23 -13.02
CA LYS A 41 7.69 1.61 -13.51
C LYS A 41 7.00 1.85 -14.87
N ASP A 42 7.01 0.83 -15.74
CA ASP A 42 6.44 0.89 -17.09
C ASP A 42 5.09 0.15 -17.21
N LYS A 43 4.50 -0.25 -16.08
CA LYS A 43 3.23 -1.01 -16.01
C LYS A 43 2.09 -0.13 -15.48
N LYS A 44 0.88 -0.44 -15.94
CA LYS A 44 -0.38 0.09 -15.41
C LYS A 44 -1.33 -1.04 -15.03
N PHE A 45 -2.16 -0.78 -14.03
CA PHE A 45 -3.08 -1.75 -13.45
C PHE A 45 -4.50 -1.20 -13.41
N ASP A 46 -5.49 -2.10 -13.45
CA ASP A 46 -6.90 -1.75 -13.25
C ASP A 46 -7.24 -1.63 -11.76
N VAL A 47 -6.54 -2.40 -10.92
CA VAL A 47 -6.69 -2.44 -9.47
C VAL A 47 -5.31 -2.40 -8.83
N ILE A 48 -5.10 -1.52 -7.85
CA ILE A 48 -3.91 -1.50 -6.99
C ILE A 48 -4.37 -1.68 -5.55
N LEU A 49 -3.83 -2.68 -4.86
CA LEU A 49 -4.09 -2.96 -3.45
C LEU A 49 -2.85 -2.61 -2.64
N PHE A 50 -3.02 -1.91 -1.51
CA PHE A 50 -1.89 -1.58 -0.65
C PHE A 50 -2.24 -1.59 0.84
N ASN A 51 -1.76 -2.60 1.57
CA ASN A 51 -1.74 -2.56 3.02
C ASN A 51 -0.51 -1.75 3.47
N THR A 52 -0.72 -0.54 3.96
CA THR A 52 0.36 0.44 4.11
C THR A 52 1.15 0.26 5.40
N PRO A 53 2.45 0.64 5.44
CA PRO A 53 3.17 0.81 6.70
C PRO A 53 2.76 2.14 7.34
N TYR A 54 1.68 2.10 8.11
CA TYR A 54 0.97 3.29 8.59
C TYR A 54 1.31 3.69 10.03
N LEU A 55 2.20 2.98 10.75
CA LEU A 55 2.47 3.32 12.14
C LEU A 55 3.44 4.52 12.22
N PRO A 56 3.13 5.54 13.03
CA PRO A 56 4.10 6.53 13.44
C PRO A 56 5.25 5.86 14.20
N THR A 57 6.48 6.09 13.77
CA THR A 57 7.69 5.49 14.34
C THR A 57 8.66 6.60 14.73
N ASP A 58 9.01 6.69 16.01
CA ASP A 58 10.12 7.52 16.47
C ASP A 58 11.46 6.80 16.26
N SER A 59 12.58 7.52 16.32
CA SER A 59 13.92 6.94 16.08
C SER A 59 14.28 5.79 17.03
N ASP A 60 13.67 5.77 18.22
CA ASP A 60 13.87 4.74 19.24
C ASP A 60 13.03 3.47 19.00
N ASP A 61 11.98 3.56 18.16
CA ASP A 61 11.09 2.46 17.80
C ASP A 61 11.54 1.71 16.52
N ILE A 62 12.51 2.28 15.79
CA ILE A 62 13.09 1.65 14.59
C ILE A 62 13.87 0.41 15.01
N ILE A 63 13.41 -0.75 14.53
CA ILE A 63 14.12 -2.01 14.73
C ILE A 63 15.16 -2.20 13.63
N ASN A 64 16.32 -2.75 13.98
CA ASN A 64 17.36 -3.11 13.02
C ASN A 64 17.07 -4.49 12.38
N ASP A 65 15.91 -4.59 11.74
CA ASP A 65 15.38 -5.79 11.09
C ASP A 65 14.52 -5.38 9.88
N ASP A 66 14.48 -6.20 8.83
CA ASP A 66 13.66 -5.97 7.64
C ASP A 66 12.15 -5.97 7.96
N LEU A 67 11.75 -6.47 9.13
CA LEU A 67 10.39 -6.33 9.65
C LEU A 67 9.96 -4.86 9.80
N ASN A 68 10.90 -3.92 9.97
CA ASN A 68 10.59 -2.51 10.08
C ASN A 68 9.81 -1.99 8.85
N TYR A 69 10.10 -2.50 7.66
CA TYR A 69 9.40 -2.12 6.42
C TYR A 69 7.89 -2.41 6.44
N ALA A 70 7.44 -3.35 7.27
CA ALA A 70 6.03 -3.76 7.31
C ALA A 70 5.13 -2.73 8.01
N PHE A 71 5.68 -1.87 8.87
CA PHE A 71 4.87 -0.96 9.68
C PHE A 71 5.41 0.46 9.78
N ASP A 72 6.71 0.69 9.55
CA ASP A 72 7.34 1.99 9.71
C ASP A 72 6.87 3.01 8.66
N GLY A 73 5.98 3.90 9.08
CA GLY A 73 5.54 5.04 8.29
C GLY A 73 6.33 6.32 8.57
N GLY A 74 7.38 6.29 9.40
CA GLY A 74 8.11 7.46 9.88
C GLY A 74 7.36 8.26 10.94
N LEU A 75 7.85 9.46 11.27
CA LEU A 75 7.38 10.24 12.44
C LEU A 75 5.87 10.48 12.51
N ASP A 76 5.19 10.62 11.37
CA ASP A 76 3.73 10.82 11.30
C ASP A 76 2.99 9.59 10.74
N GLY A 77 3.69 8.49 10.46
CA GLY A 77 3.13 7.28 9.86
C GLY A 77 2.84 7.39 8.36
N ARG A 78 3.34 8.43 7.67
CA ARG A 78 2.92 8.75 6.29
C ARG A 78 4.04 8.84 5.26
N ASN A 79 5.30 8.60 5.61
CA ASN A 79 6.43 8.68 4.67
C ASN A 79 6.21 7.84 3.41
N VAL A 80 5.74 6.60 3.57
CA VAL A 80 5.49 5.69 2.43
C VAL A 80 4.14 6.01 1.76
N ILE A 81 3.12 6.34 2.54
CA ILE A 81 1.77 6.69 2.06
C ILE A 81 1.84 7.88 1.10
N ASP A 82 2.55 8.95 1.49
CA ASP A 82 2.66 10.16 0.68
C ASP A 82 3.41 9.91 -0.63
N ARG A 83 4.49 9.12 -0.57
CA ARG A 83 5.23 8.70 -1.76
C ARG A 83 4.37 7.88 -2.70
N PHE A 84 3.54 6.99 -2.17
CA PHE A 84 2.63 6.15 -2.95
C PHE A 84 1.57 7.00 -3.66
N ILE A 85 0.84 7.87 -2.93
CA ILE A 85 -0.24 8.68 -3.51
C ILE A 85 0.26 9.61 -4.62
N ASN A 86 1.46 10.17 -4.47
CA ASN A 86 2.06 11.04 -5.49
C ASN A 86 2.47 10.30 -6.78
N GLN A 87 2.56 8.96 -6.76
CA GLN A 87 3.00 8.17 -7.91
C GLN A 87 1.87 7.35 -8.54
N VAL A 88 0.89 6.92 -7.76
CA VAL A 88 -0.09 5.89 -8.15
C VAL A 88 -0.91 6.22 -9.40
N SER A 89 -1.18 7.50 -9.67
CA SER A 89 -1.89 7.92 -10.88
C SER A 89 -1.19 7.50 -12.18
N ASN A 90 0.16 7.42 -12.17
CA ASN A 90 0.94 7.00 -13.33
C ASN A 90 0.86 5.49 -13.59
N HIS A 91 0.51 4.71 -12.57
CA HIS A 91 0.46 3.25 -12.60
C HIS A 91 -0.97 2.70 -12.65
N LEU A 92 -1.98 3.57 -12.74
CA LEU A 92 -3.37 3.17 -12.81
C LEU A 92 -3.97 3.48 -14.19
N ASN A 93 -4.67 2.51 -14.75
CA ASN A 93 -5.48 2.70 -15.95
C ASN A 93 -6.64 3.68 -15.67
N ASP A 94 -7.19 4.27 -16.72
CA ASP A 94 -8.37 5.12 -16.60
C ASP A 94 -9.53 4.30 -16.01
N LYS A 95 -10.27 4.89 -15.07
CA LYS A 95 -11.32 4.20 -14.27
C LYS A 95 -10.82 3.06 -13.38
N GLY A 96 -9.51 2.92 -13.20
CA GLY A 96 -8.95 2.00 -12.22
C GLY A 96 -9.20 2.47 -10.79
N ILE A 97 -9.00 1.55 -9.85
CA ILE A 97 -9.21 1.76 -8.42
C ILE A 97 -7.96 1.45 -7.61
N VAL A 98 -7.70 2.29 -6.61
CA VAL A 98 -6.79 1.99 -5.50
C VAL A 98 -7.61 1.59 -4.29
N GLN A 99 -7.22 0.51 -3.61
CA GLN A 99 -7.75 0.16 -2.30
C GLN A 99 -6.58 0.06 -1.32
N MET A 100 -6.62 0.86 -0.26
CA MET A 100 -5.55 0.86 0.74
C MET A 100 -6.09 0.74 2.16
N ILE A 101 -5.32 0.06 3.00
CA ILE A 101 -5.56 -0.03 4.45
C ILE A 101 -4.67 0.99 5.15
N GLN A 102 -5.26 1.76 6.06
CA GLN A 102 -4.57 2.79 6.85
C GLN A 102 -5.12 2.83 8.28
N SER A 103 -4.28 3.19 9.26
CA SER A 103 -4.72 3.53 10.61
C SER A 103 -5.13 5.00 10.72
N SER A 104 -6.10 5.29 11.59
CA SER A 104 -6.44 6.66 12.00
C SER A 104 -5.27 7.45 12.57
N LEU A 105 -4.19 6.77 13.00
CA LEU A 105 -2.96 7.41 13.47
C LEU A 105 -2.20 8.16 12.37
N SER A 106 -2.48 7.88 11.10
CA SER A 106 -1.77 8.43 9.93
C SER A 106 -2.61 9.44 9.14
N ASP A 107 -3.52 10.15 9.80
CA ASP A 107 -4.33 11.25 9.24
C ASP A 107 -5.06 10.86 7.93
N ASN A 108 -6.16 10.12 8.09
CA ASN A 108 -7.01 9.67 6.97
C ASN A 108 -7.54 10.84 6.13
N GLU A 109 -7.86 11.98 6.75
CA GLU A 109 -8.33 13.18 6.05
C GLU A 109 -7.25 13.75 5.12
N LYS A 110 -6.00 13.80 5.56
CA LYS A 110 -4.88 14.20 4.70
C LYS A 110 -4.73 13.25 3.51
N THR A 111 -4.89 11.95 3.72
CA THR A 111 -4.87 10.94 2.63
C THR A 111 -5.98 11.19 1.60
N LEU A 112 -7.23 11.41 2.03
CA LEU A 112 -8.35 11.73 1.13
C LEU A 112 -8.10 13.01 0.34
N ASN A 113 -7.61 14.07 1.00
CA ASN A 113 -7.27 15.34 0.36
C ASN A 113 -6.12 15.21 -0.65
N MET A 114 -5.16 14.32 -0.40
CA MET A 114 -4.07 14.06 -1.35
C MET A 114 -4.56 13.30 -2.58
N PHE A 115 -5.46 12.34 -2.42
CA PHE A 115 -6.09 11.67 -3.55
C PHE A 115 -6.88 12.66 -4.43
N ASP A 116 -7.68 13.54 -3.84
CA ASP A 116 -8.41 14.59 -4.57
C ASP A 116 -7.46 15.45 -5.44
N ARG A 117 -6.36 15.94 -4.85
CA ARG A 117 -5.34 16.72 -5.55
C ARG A 117 -4.63 15.94 -6.68
N ASN A 118 -4.64 14.62 -6.62
CA ASN A 118 -4.01 13.74 -7.62
C ASN A 118 -5.00 13.18 -8.65
N GLY A 119 -6.23 13.72 -8.71
CA GLY A 119 -7.23 13.35 -9.72
C GLY A 119 -8.02 12.09 -9.38
N PHE A 120 -8.28 11.87 -8.09
CA PHE A 120 -9.09 10.76 -7.61
C PHE A 120 -10.31 11.24 -6.84
N ILE A 121 -11.39 10.46 -6.88
CA ILE A 121 -12.47 10.53 -5.89
C ILE A 121 -12.18 9.45 -4.85
N ALA A 122 -11.94 9.84 -3.60
CA ALA A 122 -11.63 8.90 -2.53
C ALA A 122 -12.68 8.91 -1.41
N GLU A 123 -12.90 7.75 -0.81
CA GLU A 123 -13.83 7.55 0.31
C GLU A 123 -13.30 6.49 1.29
N ILE A 124 -13.71 6.60 2.56
CA ILE A 124 -13.58 5.50 3.51
C ILE A 124 -14.74 4.53 3.25
N ALA A 125 -14.42 3.36 2.72
CA ALA A 125 -15.40 2.36 2.31
C ALA A 125 -15.82 1.45 3.47
N GLU A 126 -14.91 1.17 4.41
CA GLU A 126 -15.17 0.37 5.61
C GLU A 126 -14.20 0.78 6.72
N SER A 127 -14.56 0.50 7.97
CA SER A 127 -13.74 0.84 9.15
C SER A 127 -13.94 -0.17 10.27
N GLU A 128 -12.86 -0.56 10.95
CA GLU A 128 -12.91 -1.37 12.16
C GLU A 128 -12.19 -0.66 13.32
N LYS A 129 -12.86 -0.59 14.48
CA LYS A 129 -12.36 0.13 15.66
C LYS A 129 -11.65 -0.82 16.63
N PHE A 130 -10.43 -0.44 16.98
CA PHE A 130 -9.62 -1.05 18.02
C PHE A 130 -9.47 -0.10 19.21
N PHE A 131 -8.86 -0.57 20.30
CA PHE A 131 -8.79 0.19 21.55
C PHE A 131 -8.06 1.53 21.42
N PHE A 132 -7.09 1.63 20.51
CA PHE A 132 -6.23 2.81 20.35
C PHE A 132 -6.20 3.38 18.93
N GLU A 133 -6.88 2.73 17.98
CA GLU A 133 -6.89 3.15 16.58
C GLU A 133 -8.16 2.67 15.87
N GLU A 134 -8.44 3.26 14.72
CA GLU A 134 -9.41 2.77 13.76
C GLU A 134 -8.69 2.43 12.46
N ILE A 135 -8.82 1.19 12.01
CA ILE A 135 -8.28 0.75 10.72
C ILE A 135 -9.35 0.97 9.67
N VAL A 136 -9.01 1.67 8.60
CA VAL A 136 -9.93 2.02 7.52
C VAL A 136 -9.50 1.39 6.20
N LEU A 137 -10.49 1.01 5.40
CA LEU A 137 -10.34 0.74 3.98
C LEU A 137 -10.68 2.01 3.20
N ILE A 138 -9.71 2.56 2.47
CA ILE A 138 -9.88 3.71 1.59
C ILE A 138 -9.95 3.21 0.15
N ASN A 139 -11.04 3.53 -0.54
CA ASN A 139 -11.13 3.39 -2.00
C ASN A 139 -10.81 4.73 -2.64
N ALA A 140 -9.98 4.73 -3.70
CA ALA A 140 -9.74 5.91 -4.52
C ALA A 140 -9.91 5.57 -6.01
N TYR A 141 -10.88 6.22 -6.65
CA TYR A 141 -11.26 6.01 -8.05
C TYR A 141 -10.63 7.09 -8.91
N LYS A 142 -9.88 6.70 -9.94
CA LYS A 142 -9.26 7.67 -10.86
C LYS A 142 -10.29 8.28 -11.82
N ILE A 143 -10.29 9.61 -11.90
CA ILE A 143 -11.18 10.42 -12.76
C ILE A 143 -10.62 10.50 -14.19
#